data_AF-A0AAD2DKS1-F1
#
_entry.id   AF-A0AAD2DKS1-F1
#
_cell.length_a   1.000
_cell.length_b   1.000
_cell.length_c   1.000
_cell.angle_alpha   90.00
_cell.angle_beta   90.00
_cell.angle_gamma   90.00
#
_symmetry.space_group_name_H-M   'P 1'
#
loop_
_entity.id
_entity.type
_entity.pdbx_description
1 polymer ?
#
loop_
_entity_poly.entity_id
_entity_poly.type
_entity_poly.pdbx_seq_one_letter_code
_entity_poly.pdbx_strand_id
1 'polypeptide(L)'
;MYAACMWIVQLLLSLSKVDSIFIYVPEYYLETVVDCFHVLRKSDPPFVPAAMFIKQGLTSFVTFVVTHFNDPRISSAELRDLLLQSISVVVQYKEFLSAFECNEAATKRMPKALLAAFDNRSWIPVTNILLRLCKGSGYGFAKRGESSSSSVIFQKLLREACISNEELFSAFLNRLFNTLSWAMTEFSVSIREMQETYKVMDFQQRKCSVIFDLSCNLARVLEFCTREISQAFLLGTDTNLRRLTELIVFILNHLISAADPELFDLTLRRPGQFTEKVNRGMILAPLAGIVLNLLDASRERGCGEQNDIVAIFASMDCADTILCGFQYLLEYDWAGSFRGDDHLGKLAQLEKFSSLLICQAELQEGQKRICQGESDADDGMCCICYACEVNAEFVPCSHKLLGRMQMPHEVSHCSYPVCMDDHVIPRTPCRSKRPRHYDLDGSSEDQTTLGRFSLLGRLA
;
A
#
# COMPACT_ATOMS: atom_id res chain seq x y z
N MET A 1 -33.40 8.50 -25.24
CA MET A 1 -32.60 7.92 -24.13
C MET A 1 -31.41 8.78 -23.77
N TYR A 2 -30.44 9.02 -24.67
CA TYR A 2 -29.27 9.87 -24.40
C TYR A 2 -29.60 11.25 -23.83
N ALA A 3 -30.53 12.00 -24.46
CA ALA A 3 -30.95 13.31 -23.96
C ALA A 3 -31.54 13.26 -22.53
N ALA A 4 -32.32 12.22 -22.22
CA ALA A 4 -32.85 12.01 -20.88
C ALA A 4 -31.74 11.71 -19.86
N CYS A 5 -30.79 10.83 -20.20
CA CYS A 5 -29.63 10.54 -19.36
C CYS A 5 -28.82 11.82 -19.05
N MET A 6 -28.49 12.62 -20.07
CA MET A 6 -27.76 13.88 -19.87
C MET A 6 -28.56 14.92 -19.07
N TRP A 7 -29.88 14.97 -19.27
CA TRP A 7 -30.76 15.83 -18.48
C TRP A 7 -30.79 15.42 -17.00
N ILE A 8 -30.87 14.12 -16.68
CA ILE A 8 -30.84 13.65 -15.28
C ILE A 8 -29.48 13.98 -14.64
N VAL A 9 -28.36 13.82 -15.35
CA VAL A 9 -27.04 14.26 -14.84
C VAL A 9 -27.05 15.74 -14.47
N GLN A 10 -27.58 16.60 -15.34
CA GLN A 10 -27.68 18.04 -15.08
C GLN A 10 -28.64 18.37 -13.94
N LEU A 11 -29.74 17.63 -13.83
CA LEU A 11 -30.67 17.73 -12.70
C LEU A 11 -29.95 17.39 -11.40
N LEU A 12 -29.27 16.24 -11.32
CA LEU A 12 -28.54 15.81 -10.13
C LEU A 12 -27.46 16.82 -9.72
N LEU A 13 -26.71 17.37 -10.69
CA LEU A 13 -25.75 18.45 -10.45
C LEU A 13 -26.39 19.75 -9.93
N SER A 14 -27.61 20.03 -10.37
CA SER A 14 -28.33 21.23 -9.93
C SER A 14 -28.87 21.04 -8.52
N LEU A 15 -29.45 19.87 -8.24
CA LEU A 15 -29.94 19.48 -6.93
C LEU A 15 -28.81 19.39 -5.90
N SER A 16 -27.61 18.93 -6.29
CA SER A 16 -26.48 18.81 -5.37
C SER A 16 -25.88 20.14 -4.92
N LYS A 17 -26.29 21.27 -5.52
CA LYS A 17 -25.99 22.62 -5.01
C LYS A 17 -26.88 23.03 -3.85
N VAL A 18 -27.97 22.31 -3.58
CA VAL A 18 -28.93 22.58 -2.51
C VAL A 18 -28.87 21.45 -1.49
N ASP A 19 -28.06 21.66 -0.44
CA ASP A 19 -27.73 20.62 0.55
C ASP A 19 -28.97 19.96 1.17
N SER A 20 -30.01 20.74 1.48
CA SER A 20 -31.23 20.24 2.11
C SER A 20 -32.08 19.33 1.21
N ILE A 21 -31.89 19.36 -0.11
CA ILE A 21 -32.71 18.60 -1.07
C ILE A 21 -31.97 17.36 -1.56
N PHE A 22 -30.65 17.46 -1.75
CA PHE A 22 -29.88 16.39 -2.37
C PHE A 22 -29.95 15.07 -1.60
N ILE A 23 -30.00 15.13 -0.27
CA ILE A 23 -30.10 13.95 0.61
C ILE A 23 -31.40 13.15 0.42
N TYR A 24 -32.45 13.76 -0.14
CA TYR A 24 -33.75 13.12 -0.37
C TYR A 24 -33.89 12.57 -1.81
N VAL A 25 -32.87 12.74 -2.65
CA VAL A 25 -32.89 12.22 -4.02
C VAL A 25 -32.83 10.69 -3.97
N PRO A 26 -33.81 9.97 -4.56
CA PRO A 26 -33.78 8.52 -4.56
C PRO A 26 -32.55 7.94 -5.27
N GLU A 27 -31.94 6.93 -4.67
CA GLU A 27 -30.74 6.23 -5.13
C GLU A 27 -30.83 5.78 -6.60
N TYR A 28 -32.02 5.32 -7.00
CA TYR A 28 -32.33 4.85 -8.35
C TYR A 28 -31.98 5.87 -9.45
N TYR A 29 -32.10 7.18 -9.19
CA TYR A 29 -31.73 8.18 -10.20
C TYR A 29 -30.23 8.17 -10.50
N LEU A 30 -29.40 7.96 -9.49
CA LEU A 30 -27.95 7.90 -9.64
C LEU A 30 -27.55 6.61 -10.36
N GLU A 31 -28.04 5.47 -9.86
CA GLU A 31 -27.77 4.14 -10.43
C GLU A 31 -28.15 4.10 -11.91
N THR A 32 -29.39 4.47 -12.23
CA THR A 32 -29.90 4.49 -13.61
C THR A 32 -29.08 5.39 -14.52
N VAL A 33 -28.61 6.55 -14.03
CA VAL A 33 -27.79 7.46 -14.83
C VAL A 33 -26.44 6.85 -15.17
N VAL A 34 -25.77 6.23 -14.19
CA VAL A 34 -24.46 5.61 -14.41
C VAL A 34 -24.60 4.42 -15.36
N ASP A 35 -25.61 3.58 -15.17
CA ASP A 35 -25.86 2.42 -16.03
C ASP A 35 -26.22 2.85 -17.45
N CYS A 36 -27.15 3.79 -17.60
CA CYS A 36 -27.51 4.32 -18.91
C CYS A 36 -26.30 4.93 -19.63
N PHE A 37 -25.44 5.67 -18.91
CA PHE A 37 -24.23 6.23 -19.49
C PHE A 37 -23.32 5.13 -20.05
N HIS A 38 -23.06 4.07 -19.28
CA HIS A 38 -22.18 2.98 -19.72
C HIS A 38 -22.79 2.11 -20.82
N VAL A 39 -24.10 1.84 -20.78
CA VAL A 39 -24.80 1.11 -21.85
C VAL A 39 -24.74 1.90 -23.16
N LEU A 40 -25.05 3.20 -23.12
CA LEU A 40 -25.00 4.05 -24.30
C LEU A 40 -23.58 4.17 -24.88
N ARG A 41 -22.55 4.23 -24.00
CA ARG A 41 -21.14 4.30 -24.41
C ARG A 41 -20.60 2.99 -24.98
N LYS A 42 -20.99 1.84 -24.41
CA LYS A 42 -20.44 0.51 -24.74
C LYS A 42 -21.24 -0.23 -25.84
N SER A 43 -22.40 0.29 -26.23
CA SER A 43 -23.24 -0.34 -27.24
C SER A 43 -22.50 -0.63 -28.55
N ASP A 44 -22.75 -1.83 -29.10
CA ASP A 44 -22.24 -2.27 -30.40
C ASP A 44 -23.41 -2.83 -31.23
N PRO A 45 -23.84 -2.15 -32.32
CA PRO A 45 -23.32 -0.88 -32.84
C PRO A 45 -23.59 0.31 -31.89
N PRO A 46 -22.79 1.39 -31.94
CA PRO A 46 -22.91 2.51 -31.01
C PRO A 46 -24.23 3.27 -31.22
N PHE A 47 -25.09 3.29 -30.19
CA PHE A 47 -26.30 4.10 -30.16
C PHE A 47 -25.99 5.61 -30.18
N VAL A 48 -24.84 6.01 -29.63
CA VAL A 48 -24.37 7.39 -29.58
C VAL A 48 -22.88 7.41 -29.94
N PRO A 49 -22.45 8.12 -31.00
CA PRO A 49 -21.04 8.26 -31.31
C PRO A 49 -20.26 8.89 -30.16
N ALA A 50 -19.02 8.45 -29.91
CA ALA A 50 -18.16 9.03 -28.86
C ALA A 50 -18.03 10.57 -28.99
N ALA A 51 -17.98 11.08 -30.23
CA ALA A 51 -17.95 12.51 -30.52
C ALA A 51 -19.16 13.28 -29.96
N MET A 52 -20.35 12.66 -29.88
CA MET A 52 -21.52 13.29 -29.28
C MET A 52 -21.41 13.36 -27.76
N PHE A 53 -20.95 12.29 -27.10
CA PHE A 53 -20.65 12.34 -25.67
C PHE A 53 -19.66 13.46 -25.34
N ILE A 54 -18.56 13.54 -26.09
CA ILE A 54 -17.50 14.54 -25.85
C ILE A 54 -18.03 15.96 -26.05
N LYS A 55 -18.82 16.21 -27.11
CA LYS A 55 -19.40 17.53 -27.36
C LYS A 55 -20.49 17.92 -26.38
N GLN A 56 -21.29 16.97 -25.89
CA GLN A 56 -22.46 17.23 -25.07
C GLN A 56 -22.57 16.22 -23.91
N GLY A 57 -22.70 16.74 -22.70
CA GLY A 57 -23.07 15.95 -21.52
C GLY A 57 -21.94 15.17 -20.82
N LEU A 58 -20.87 14.75 -21.51
CA LEU A 58 -19.72 14.10 -20.84
C LEU A 58 -19.11 14.98 -19.75
N THR A 59 -18.95 16.28 -20.01
CA THR A 59 -18.42 17.24 -19.02
C THR A 59 -19.29 17.28 -17.77
N SER A 60 -20.62 17.29 -17.90
CA SER A 60 -21.54 17.25 -16.77
C SER A 60 -21.45 15.92 -16.03
N PHE A 61 -21.36 14.80 -16.75
CA PHE A 61 -21.21 13.49 -16.15
C PHE A 61 -19.91 13.37 -15.35
N VAL A 62 -18.78 13.77 -15.96
CA VAL A 62 -17.47 13.84 -15.30
C VAL A 62 -17.54 14.70 -14.06
N THR A 63 -18.10 15.91 -14.16
CA THR A 63 -18.27 16.81 -13.01
C THR A 63 -19.03 16.12 -11.90
N PHE A 64 -20.13 15.44 -12.21
CA PHE A 64 -20.95 14.75 -11.22
C PHE A 64 -20.17 13.63 -10.53
N VAL A 65 -19.60 12.70 -11.28
CA VAL A 65 -18.90 11.54 -10.69
C VAL A 65 -17.72 11.97 -9.82
N VAL A 66 -16.90 12.94 -10.27
CA VAL A 66 -15.69 13.37 -9.52
C VAL A 66 -16.00 14.22 -8.29
N THR A 67 -17.19 14.82 -8.22
CA THR A 67 -17.60 15.63 -7.06
C THR A 67 -18.36 14.82 -6.01
N HIS A 68 -18.95 13.67 -6.38
CA HIS A 68 -19.86 12.94 -5.50
C HIS A 68 -19.37 11.56 -5.06
N PHE A 69 -18.30 11.00 -5.63
CA PHE A 69 -17.83 9.65 -5.24
C PHE A 69 -17.38 9.55 -3.77
N ASN A 70 -16.96 10.67 -3.16
CA ASN A 70 -16.59 10.76 -1.75
C ASN A 70 -17.47 11.78 -1.00
N ASP A 71 -18.69 12.01 -1.47
CA ASP A 71 -19.62 12.95 -0.84
C ASP A 71 -20.42 12.27 0.27
N PRO A 72 -20.33 12.74 1.52
CA PRO A 72 -21.01 12.12 2.66
C PRO A 72 -22.54 12.19 2.57
N ARG A 73 -23.09 13.06 1.72
CA ARG A 73 -24.55 13.14 1.46
C ARG A 73 -25.08 11.91 0.72
N ILE A 74 -24.21 11.15 0.06
CA ILE A 74 -24.57 9.85 -0.53
C ILE A 74 -24.32 8.75 0.51
N SER A 75 -25.38 8.42 1.26
CA SER A 75 -25.33 7.42 2.33
C SER A 75 -24.97 6.03 1.82
N SER A 76 -25.48 5.64 0.65
CA SER A 76 -25.20 4.34 0.04
C SER A 76 -23.75 4.26 -0.43
N ALA A 77 -23.00 3.38 0.23
CA ALA A 77 -21.62 3.14 -0.11
C ALA A 77 -21.47 2.32 -1.42
N GLU A 78 -22.47 1.52 -1.79
CA GLU A 78 -22.49 0.85 -3.11
C GLU A 78 -22.60 1.88 -4.25
N LEU A 79 -23.36 2.96 -4.06
CA LEU A 79 -23.42 4.05 -5.05
C LEU A 79 -22.09 4.82 -5.15
N ARG A 80 -21.41 5.05 -4.02
CA ARG A 80 -20.07 5.67 -4.03
C ARG A 80 -19.05 4.78 -4.77
N ASP A 81 -19.11 3.47 -4.56
CA ASP A 81 -18.31 2.50 -5.29
C ASP A 81 -18.67 2.46 -6.79
N LEU A 82 -19.96 2.54 -7.15
CA LEU A 82 -20.43 2.64 -8.53
C LEU A 82 -19.86 3.89 -9.24
N LEU A 83 -19.81 5.03 -8.55
CA LEU A 83 -19.18 6.25 -9.08
C LEU A 83 -17.67 6.06 -9.28
N LEU A 84 -16.96 5.46 -8.32
CA LEU A 84 -15.53 5.15 -8.45
C LEU A 84 -15.25 4.17 -9.60
N GLN A 85 -16.04 3.10 -9.72
CA GLN A 85 -15.94 2.14 -10.83
C GLN A 85 -16.20 2.83 -12.17
N SER A 86 -17.19 3.71 -12.23
CA SER A 86 -17.47 4.52 -13.42
C SER A 86 -16.27 5.37 -13.82
N ILE A 87 -15.66 6.10 -12.87
CA ILE A 87 -14.42 6.85 -13.12
C ILE A 87 -13.33 5.92 -13.63
N SER A 88 -13.09 4.81 -12.93
CA SER A 88 -12.07 3.80 -13.27
C SER A 88 -12.20 3.27 -14.69
N VAL A 89 -13.42 3.07 -15.19
CA VAL A 89 -13.69 2.63 -16.56
C VAL A 89 -13.48 3.77 -17.56
N VAL A 90 -13.95 4.97 -17.27
CA VAL A 90 -13.92 6.09 -18.23
C VAL A 90 -12.50 6.60 -18.45
N VAL A 91 -11.66 6.68 -17.42
CA VAL A 91 -10.28 7.16 -17.55
C VAL A 91 -9.35 6.21 -18.33
N GLN A 92 -9.80 5.00 -18.68
CA GLN A 92 -9.02 4.04 -19.48
C GLN A 92 -8.98 4.41 -20.96
N TYR A 93 -9.88 5.28 -21.41
CA TYR A 93 -10.01 5.67 -22.81
C TYR A 93 -9.44 7.07 -22.98
N LYS A 94 -8.41 7.21 -23.84
CA LYS A 94 -7.70 8.47 -24.07
C LYS A 94 -8.64 9.64 -24.40
N GLU A 95 -9.64 9.39 -25.23
CA GLU A 95 -10.64 10.39 -25.63
C GLU A 95 -11.41 10.93 -24.43
N PHE A 96 -11.81 10.06 -23.50
CA PHE A 96 -12.57 10.46 -22.31
C PHE A 96 -11.66 11.02 -21.21
N LEU A 97 -10.42 10.56 -21.08
CA LEU A 97 -9.44 11.11 -20.14
C LEU A 97 -9.22 12.61 -20.38
N SER A 98 -9.20 13.05 -21.65
CA SER A 98 -9.10 14.48 -21.99
C SER A 98 -10.24 15.32 -21.38
N ALA A 99 -11.44 14.74 -21.21
CA ALA A 99 -12.55 15.42 -20.57
C ALA A 99 -12.35 15.59 -19.05
N PHE A 100 -11.60 14.70 -18.39
CA PHE A 100 -11.20 14.88 -16.99
C PHE A 100 -10.13 15.97 -16.87
N GLU A 101 -9.17 15.99 -17.79
CA GLU A 101 -8.07 16.98 -17.80
C GLU A 101 -8.59 18.41 -18.02
N CYS A 102 -9.61 18.57 -18.86
CA CYS A 102 -10.26 19.85 -19.13
C CYS A 102 -11.35 20.24 -18.11
N ASN A 103 -11.65 19.39 -17.13
CA ASN A 103 -12.72 19.63 -16.17
C ASN A 103 -12.19 20.28 -14.88
N GLU A 104 -12.71 21.46 -14.54
CA GLU A 104 -12.28 22.22 -13.36
C GLU A 104 -12.55 21.47 -12.05
N ALA A 105 -13.69 20.79 -11.92
CA ALA A 105 -14.01 20.05 -10.70
C ALA A 105 -13.10 18.82 -10.55
N ALA A 106 -12.82 18.12 -11.65
CA ALA A 106 -11.91 16.98 -11.66
C ALA A 106 -10.50 17.42 -11.27
N THR A 107 -9.94 18.44 -11.93
CA THR A 107 -8.58 18.91 -11.66
C THR A 107 -8.39 19.45 -10.24
N LYS A 108 -9.39 20.16 -9.68
CA LYS A 108 -9.28 20.75 -8.34
C LYS A 108 -9.58 19.79 -7.19
N ARG A 109 -10.55 18.89 -7.34
CA ARG A 109 -11.08 18.09 -6.22
C ARG A 109 -10.66 16.63 -6.25
N MET A 110 -10.61 16.03 -7.44
CA MET A 110 -10.40 14.59 -7.60
C MET A 110 -9.09 14.08 -6.98
N PRO A 111 -7.93 14.75 -7.10
CA PRO A 111 -6.68 14.25 -6.52
C PRO A 111 -6.78 14.04 -4.99
N LYS A 112 -7.22 15.06 -4.25
CA LYS A 112 -7.37 14.98 -2.78
C LYS A 112 -8.47 13.99 -2.38
N ALA A 113 -9.58 13.99 -3.12
CA ALA A 113 -10.68 13.09 -2.84
C ALA A 113 -10.32 11.61 -3.08
N LEU A 114 -9.48 11.30 -4.07
CA LEU A 114 -8.99 9.93 -4.31
C LEU A 114 -8.09 9.44 -3.17
N LEU A 115 -7.15 10.28 -2.72
CA LEU A 115 -6.28 9.95 -1.58
C LEU A 115 -7.11 9.71 -0.31
N ALA A 116 -8.14 10.54 -0.07
CA ALA A 116 -9.03 10.39 1.08
C ALA A 116 -9.92 9.13 1.00
N ALA A 117 -10.40 8.80 -0.20
CA ALA A 117 -11.25 7.64 -0.46
C ALA A 117 -10.49 6.31 -0.52
N PHE A 118 -9.16 6.33 -0.43
CA PHE A 118 -8.37 5.11 -0.25
C PHE A 118 -8.56 4.59 1.19
N ASP A 119 -9.56 3.73 1.36
CA ASP A 119 -9.93 3.11 2.63
C ASP A 119 -10.10 1.58 2.48
N ASN A 120 -10.52 0.90 3.55
CA ASN A 120 -10.66 -0.56 3.56
C ASN A 120 -11.69 -1.10 2.56
N ARG A 121 -12.59 -0.25 2.04
CA ARG A 121 -13.68 -0.65 1.16
C ARG A 121 -13.36 -0.32 -0.29
N SER A 122 -12.94 0.91 -0.56
CA SER A 122 -12.83 1.44 -1.91
C SER A 122 -11.40 1.45 -2.45
N TRP A 123 -10.43 0.84 -1.75
CA TRP A 123 -9.03 0.80 -2.19
C TRP A 123 -8.85 0.18 -3.59
N ILE A 124 -9.62 -0.85 -3.98
CA ILE A 124 -9.48 -1.49 -5.31
C ILE A 124 -9.82 -0.52 -6.44
N PRO A 125 -11.03 0.07 -6.51
CA PRO A 125 -11.35 0.99 -7.58
C PRO A 125 -10.47 2.25 -7.53
N VAL A 126 -10.10 2.76 -6.35
CA VAL A 126 -9.16 3.89 -6.22
C VAL A 126 -7.77 3.53 -6.77
N THR A 127 -7.22 2.36 -6.44
CA THR A 127 -5.93 1.86 -6.98
C THR A 127 -5.99 1.80 -8.51
N ASN A 128 -7.08 1.26 -9.07
CA ASN A 128 -7.25 1.18 -10.52
C ASN A 128 -7.29 2.56 -11.18
N ILE A 129 -7.96 3.55 -10.57
CA ILE A 129 -7.94 4.93 -11.07
C ILE A 129 -6.53 5.51 -11.01
N LEU A 130 -5.87 5.43 -9.85
CA LEU A 130 -4.52 5.95 -9.65
C LEU A 130 -3.54 5.36 -10.66
N LEU A 131 -3.60 4.04 -10.92
CA LEU A 131 -2.76 3.41 -11.93
C LEU A 131 -2.98 3.98 -13.32
N ARG A 132 -4.23 4.20 -13.72
CA ARG A 132 -4.52 4.78 -15.04
C ARG A 132 -3.98 6.20 -15.16
N LEU A 133 -4.10 7.01 -14.11
CA LEU A 133 -3.57 8.37 -14.09
C LEU A 133 -2.02 8.39 -14.06
N CYS A 134 -1.41 7.50 -13.27
CA CYS A 134 0.03 7.44 -13.03
C CYS A 134 0.82 6.57 -14.01
N LYS A 135 0.16 5.89 -14.96
CA LYS A 135 0.81 5.00 -15.95
C LYS A 135 1.96 5.69 -16.69
N GLY A 136 3.00 4.92 -17.03
CA GLY A 136 4.18 5.40 -17.76
C GLY A 136 5.27 6.06 -16.91
N SER A 137 5.12 6.11 -15.59
CA SER A 137 6.10 6.67 -14.65
C SER A 137 6.98 5.61 -13.94
N GLY A 138 6.71 4.31 -14.14
CA GLY A 138 7.43 3.22 -13.46
C GLY A 138 8.53 2.55 -14.27
N TYR A 139 9.47 1.92 -13.57
CA TYR A 139 10.44 0.95 -14.09
C TYR A 139 9.72 -0.25 -14.72
N GLY A 140 10.26 -0.82 -15.80
CA GLY A 140 9.58 -1.90 -16.54
C GLY A 140 8.53 -1.42 -17.55
N PHE A 141 8.07 -0.16 -17.50
CA PHE A 141 7.24 0.37 -18.58
C PHE A 141 8.11 0.88 -19.72
N ALA A 142 7.96 0.27 -20.91
CA ALA A 142 8.53 0.83 -22.12
C ALA A 142 7.97 2.24 -22.35
N LYS A 143 8.85 3.25 -22.47
CA LYS A 143 8.48 4.65 -22.78
C LYS A 143 7.74 4.82 -24.11
N ARG A 144 7.56 3.76 -24.90
CA ARG A 144 6.78 3.76 -26.14
C ARG A 144 6.01 2.45 -26.27
N GLY A 145 4.72 2.55 -25.99
CA GLY A 145 3.70 1.56 -26.30
C GLY A 145 2.39 2.32 -26.51
N GLU A 146 2.15 2.71 -27.75
CA GLU A 146 0.96 3.38 -28.26
C GLU A 146 -0.30 2.58 -27.88
N SER A 147 -0.95 2.91 -26.75
CA SER A 147 -2.37 2.59 -26.43
C SER A 147 -2.78 2.92 -25.00
N SER A 148 -1.86 3.26 -24.08
CA SER A 148 -2.23 3.53 -22.69
C SER A 148 -2.35 5.03 -22.39
N SER A 149 -3.55 5.45 -22.02
CA SER A 149 -3.91 6.83 -21.66
C SER A 149 -3.33 7.21 -20.29
N SER A 150 -2.09 7.69 -20.24
CA SER A 150 -1.55 8.36 -19.04
C SER A 150 -1.83 9.86 -19.07
N SER A 151 -1.98 10.47 -17.89
CA SER A 151 -2.19 11.92 -17.77
C SER A 151 -1.05 12.58 -17.02
N VAL A 152 -0.21 13.33 -17.73
CA VAL A 152 0.84 14.16 -17.11
C VAL A 152 0.21 15.24 -16.20
N ILE A 153 -0.98 15.72 -16.56
CA ILE A 153 -1.73 16.72 -15.79
C ILE A 153 -2.12 16.13 -14.43
N PHE A 154 -2.77 14.96 -14.39
CA PHE A 154 -3.15 14.35 -13.11
C PHE A 154 -1.96 13.85 -12.29
N GLN A 155 -0.85 13.43 -12.92
CA GLN A 155 0.38 13.12 -12.20
C GLN A 155 0.90 14.34 -11.42
N LYS A 156 0.96 15.50 -12.09
CA LYS A 156 1.33 16.77 -11.45
C LYS A 156 0.34 17.15 -10.33
N LEU A 157 -0.96 17.05 -10.58
CA LEU A 157 -1.99 17.42 -9.59
C LEU A 157 -2.00 16.47 -8.38
N LEU A 158 -1.77 15.18 -8.56
CA LEU A 158 -1.61 14.21 -7.47
C LEU A 158 -0.38 14.53 -6.63
N ARG A 159 0.76 14.83 -7.28
CA ARG A 159 1.98 15.28 -6.60
C ARG A 159 1.71 16.54 -5.76
N GLU A 160 1.08 17.55 -6.35
CA GLU A 160 0.71 18.79 -5.64
C GLU A 160 -0.25 18.53 -4.48
N ALA A 161 -1.23 17.64 -4.65
CA ALA A 161 -2.15 17.26 -3.58
C ALA A 161 -1.41 16.63 -2.40
N CYS A 162 -0.47 15.72 -2.65
CA CYS A 162 0.34 15.08 -1.61
C CYS A 162 1.26 16.07 -0.90
N ILE A 163 1.93 16.97 -1.63
CA ILE A 163 2.83 17.98 -1.04
C ILE A 163 2.04 19.02 -0.23
N SER A 164 0.85 19.41 -0.70
CA SER A 164 0.04 20.43 -0.03
C SER A 164 -0.64 19.96 1.26
N ASN A 165 -0.77 18.65 1.48
CA ASN A 165 -1.45 18.08 2.63
C ASN A 165 -0.72 16.81 3.09
N GLU A 166 0.30 17.01 3.92
CA GLU A 166 1.18 15.96 4.42
C GLU A 166 0.43 14.94 5.30
N GLU A 167 -0.53 15.38 6.12
CA GLU A 167 -1.35 14.48 6.94
C GLU A 167 -2.20 13.52 6.09
N LEU A 168 -2.85 14.05 5.04
CA LEU A 168 -3.62 13.24 4.10
C LEU A 168 -2.71 12.24 3.37
N PHE A 169 -1.53 12.68 2.94
CA PHE A 169 -0.58 11.80 2.27
C PHE A 169 -0.03 10.73 3.20
N SER A 170 0.31 11.07 4.45
CA SER A 170 0.76 10.13 5.47
C SER A 170 -0.33 9.09 5.79
N ALA A 171 -1.58 9.51 5.95
CA ALA A 171 -2.71 8.59 6.14
C ALA A 171 -2.91 7.66 4.93
N PHE A 172 -2.83 8.20 3.71
CA PHE A 172 -2.89 7.42 2.48
C PHE A 172 -1.75 6.40 2.41
N LEU A 173 -0.51 6.83 2.63
CA LEU A 173 0.69 6.00 2.56
C LEU A 173 0.67 4.89 3.62
N ASN A 174 0.23 5.21 4.84
CA ASN A 174 0.03 4.23 5.90
C ASN A 174 -0.94 3.12 5.49
N ARG A 175 -2.08 3.50 4.87
CA ARG A 175 -3.05 2.53 4.36
C ARG A 175 -2.48 1.75 3.18
N LEU A 176 -1.75 2.40 2.27
CA LEU A 176 -1.13 1.75 1.11
C LEU A 176 -0.15 0.66 1.55
N PHE A 177 0.74 0.96 2.50
CA PHE A 177 1.64 -0.02 3.10
C PHE A 177 0.87 -1.20 3.68
N ASN A 178 -0.10 -0.94 4.55
CA ASN A 178 -0.86 -1.99 5.24
C ASN A 178 -1.68 -2.85 4.26
N THR A 179 -2.26 -2.25 3.22
CA THR A 179 -3.04 -2.97 2.20
C THR A 179 -2.13 -3.82 1.32
N LEU A 180 -0.94 -3.34 0.95
CA LEU A 180 0.02 -4.11 0.16
C LEU A 180 0.62 -5.26 0.97
N SER A 181 1.00 -5.04 2.24
CA SER A 181 1.43 -6.13 3.13
C SER A 181 0.37 -7.20 3.25
N TRP A 182 -0.90 -6.81 3.48
CA TRP A 182 -2.02 -7.75 3.56
C TRP A 182 -2.22 -8.54 2.26
N ALA A 183 -2.24 -7.86 1.11
CA ALA A 183 -2.42 -8.54 -0.18
C ALA A 183 -1.28 -9.53 -0.46
N MET A 184 -0.05 -9.22 -0.04
CA MET A 184 1.09 -10.11 -0.17
C MET A 184 1.03 -11.29 0.80
N THR A 185 0.56 -11.12 2.03
CA THR A 185 0.28 -12.24 2.95
C THR A 185 -0.78 -13.17 2.36
N GLU A 186 -1.90 -12.63 1.90
CA GLU A 186 -2.99 -13.42 1.30
C GLU A 186 -2.53 -14.16 0.04
N PHE A 187 -1.67 -13.53 -0.77
CA PHE A 187 -1.06 -14.16 -1.93
C PHE A 187 -0.22 -15.37 -1.52
N SER A 188 0.64 -15.21 -0.53
CA SER A 188 1.51 -16.29 -0.06
C SER A 188 0.75 -17.42 0.63
N VAL A 189 -0.29 -17.11 1.39
CA VAL A 189 -1.21 -18.13 1.94
C VAL A 189 -1.88 -18.89 0.80
N SER A 190 -2.43 -18.17 -0.19
CA SER A 190 -3.11 -18.79 -1.34
C SER A 190 -2.18 -19.71 -2.13
N ILE A 191 -0.91 -19.31 -2.33
CA ILE A 191 0.10 -20.17 -2.96
C ILE A 191 0.34 -21.44 -2.14
N ARG A 192 0.60 -21.31 -0.83
CA ARG A 192 0.88 -22.47 0.02
C ARG A 192 -0.29 -23.46 0.06
N GLU A 193 -1.52 -22.98 0.18
CA GLU A 193 -2.73 -23.81 0.14
C GLU A 193 -2.84 -24.63 -1.16
N MET A 194 -2.52 -24.01 -2.30
CA MET A 194 -2.51 -24.71 -3.59
C MET A 194 -1.39 -25.74 -3.70
N GLN A 195 -0.21 -25.45 -3.14
CA GLN A 195 0.93 -26.37 -3.12
C GLN A 195 0.66 -27.60 -2.24
N GLU A 196 0.07 -27.40 -1.06
CA GLU A 196 -0.23 -28.49 -0.11
C GLU A 196 -1.31 -29.44 -0.64
N THR A 197 -2.29 -28.93 -1.39
CA THR A 197 -3.42 -29.74 -1.87
C THR A 197 -3.07 -30.56 -3.12
N TYR A 198 -1.95 -30.27 -3.81
CA TYR A 198 -1.53 -30.85 -5.11
C TYR A 198 -2.60 -30.85 -6.22
N LYS A 199 -3.73 -30.17 -5.99
CA LYS A 199 -4.84 -29.98 -6.92
C LYS A 199 -5.00 -28.48 -7.09
N VAL A 200 -4.53 -27.97 -8.23
CA VAL A 200 -4.85 -26.61 -8.65
C VAL A 200 -6.33 -26.60 -9.03
N MET A 201 -7.18 -26.25 -8.06
CA MET A 201 -8.58 -26.00 -8.33
C MET A 201 -8.70 -24.63 -9.01
N ASP A 202 -9.44 -24.57 -10.13
CA ASP A 202 -9.65 -23.33 -10.91
C ASP A 202 -10.02 -22.11 -10.04
N PHE A 203 -10.81 -22.33 -8.99
CA PHE A 203 -11.21 -21.27 -8.05
C PHE A 203 -10.04 -20.69 -7.25
N GLN A 204 -9.18 -21.55 -6.67
CA GLN A 204 -8.03 -21.09 -5.87
C GLN A 204 -6.99 -20.41 -6.75
N GLN A 205 -6.82 -20.92 -7.97
CA GLN A 205 -5.94 -20.31 -8.97
C GLN A 205 -6.40 -18.89 -9.33
N ARG A 206 -7.71 -18.71 -9.56
CA ARG A 206 -8.30 -17.38 -9.84
C ARG A 206 -8.11 -16.42 -8.67
N LYS A 207 -8.42 -16.87 -7.44
CA LYS A 207 -8.23 -16.06 -6.22
C LYS A 207 -6.77 -15.61 -6.10
N CYS A 208 -5.82 -16.53 -6.22
CA CYS A 208 -4.39 -16.22 -6.14
C CYS A 208 -3.95 -15.23 -7.22
N SER A 209 -4.35 -15.46 -8.48
CA SER A 209 -4.03 -14.55 -9.59
C SER A 209 -4.59 -13.14 -9.37
N VAL A 210 -5.84 -13.02 -8.90
CA VAL A 210 -6.46 -11.73 -8.59
C VAL A 210 -5.70 -11.01 -7.47
N ILE A 211 -5.34 -11.72 -6.40
CA ILE A 211 -4.59 -11.13 -5.29
C ILE A 211 -3.20 -10.68 -5.76
N PHE A 212 -2.51 -11.48 -6.58
CA PHE A 212 -1.22 -11.11 -7.16
C PHE A 212 -1.31 -9.85 -8.03
N ASP A 213 -2.32 -9.77 -8.90
CA ASP A 213 -2.58 -8.60 -9.74
C ASP A 213 -2.81 -7.35 -8.87
N LEU A 214 -3.57 -7.48 -7.78
CA LEU A 214 -3.80 -6.39 -6.82
C LEU A 214 -2.52 -5.97 -6.09
N SER A 215 -1.68 -6.92 -5.67
CA SER A 215 -0.37 -6.63 -5.06
C SER A 215 0.54 -5.88 -6.02
N CYS A 216 0.62 -6.30 -7.28
CA CYS A 216 1.38 -5.60 -8.32
C CYS A 216 0.86 -4.16 -8.50
N ASN A 217 -0.46 -4.01 -8.58
CA ASN A 217 -1.12 -2.72 -8.74
C ASN A 217 -0.84 -1.76 -7.58
N LEU A 218 -0.86 -2.22 -6.34
CA LEU A 218 -0.51 -1.42 -5.16
C LEU A 218 0.98 -1.04 -5.16
N ALA A 219 1.87 -1.98 -5.49
CA ALA A 219 3.31 -1.71 -5.58
C ALA A 219 3.62 -0.65 -6.65
N ARG A 220 2.87 -0.61 -7.74
CA ARG A 220 2.97 0.42 -8.79
C ARG A 220 2.51 1.80 -8.33
N VAL A 221 1.49 1.88 -7.48
CA VAL A 221 1.10 3.16 -6.87
C VAL A 221 2.19 3.63 -5.90
N LEU A 222 2.77 2.72 -5.12
CA LEU A 222 3.88 3.03 -4.22
C LEU A 222 5.13 3.49 -4.96
N GLU A 223 5.46 2.84 -6.08
CA GLU A 223 6.51 3.26 -7.01
C GLU A 223 6.32 4.70 -7.47
N PHE A 224 5.09 5.07 -7.89
CA PHE A 224 4.76 6.45 -8.23
C PHE A 224 5.00 7.42 -7.07
N CYS A 225 4.60 7.06 -5.84
CA CYS A 225 4.84 7.89 -4.65
C CYS A 225 6.33 8.14 -4.40
N THR A 226 7.17 7.10 -4.50
CA THR A 226 8.63 7.21 -4.29
C THR A 226 9.32 8.06 -5.35
N ARG A 227 8.77 8.10 -6.58
CA ARG A 227 9.27 8.94 -7.66
C ARG A 227 8.90 10.41 -7.50
N GLU A 228 7.60 10.69 -7.37
CA GLU A 228 7.09 12.06 -7.43
C GLU A 228 7.18 12.81 -6.10
N ILE A 229 7.25 12.05 -4.99
CA ILE A 229 7.18 12.54 -3.61
C ILE A 229 8.33 11.91 -2.80
N SER A 230 9.51 11.76 -3.41
CA SER A 230 10.71 11.17 -2.79
C SER A 230 11.11 11.84 -1.47
N GLN A 231 10.82 13.13 -1.31
CA GLN A 231 11.09 13.87 -0.07
C GLN A 231 10.39 13.29 1.16
N ALA A 232 9.23 12.64 1.01
CA ALA A 232 8.50 12.05 2.14
C ALA A 232 9.17 10.78 2.69
N PHE A 233 10.15 10.23 1.97
CA PHE A 233 10.94 9.07 2.38
C PHE A 233 12.36 9.49 2.78
N LEU A 234 12.94 10.47 2.07
CA LEU A 234 14.34 10.86 2.26
C LEU A 234 14.56 11.93 3.33
N LEU A 235 13.54 12.69 3.72
CA LEU A 235 13.67 13.80 4.68
C LEU A 235 12.85 13.54 5.96
N GLY A 236 13.25 14.18 7.05
CA GLY A 236 12.57 14.08 8.33
C GLY A 236 12.91 12.77 9.05
N THR A 237 11.93 12.20 9.75
CA THR A 237 12.13 10.91 10.43
C THR A 237 12.28 9.79 9.40
N ASP A 238 13.09 8.78 9.72
CA ASP A 238 13.30 7.61 8.85
C ASP A 238 12.10 6.65 8.78
N THR A 239 11.00 6.96 9.48
CA THR A 239 9.81 6.11 9.63
C THR A 239 9.22 5.58 8.31
N ASN A 240 8.99 6.46 7.33
CA ASN A 240 8.45 6.06 6.04
C ASN A 240 9.45 5.21 5.24
N LEU A 241 10.74 5.52 5.34
CA LEU A 241 11.77 4.78 4.64
C LEU A 241 11.98 3.40 5.27
N ARG A 242 12.02 3.30 6.60
CA ARG A 242 12.09 2.03 7.33
C ARG A 242 10.92 1.11 7.00
N ARG A 243 9.69 1.62 6.99
CA ARG A 243 8.52 0.84 6.59
C ARG A 243 8.56 0.42 5.12
N LEU A 244 9.10 1.27 4.25
CA LEU A 244 9.29 0.95 2.83
C LEU A 244 10.33 -0.15 2.63
N THR A 245 11.49 -0.08 3.30
CA THR A 245 12.54 -1.10 3.22
C THR A 245 12.07 -2.42 3.81
N GLU A 246 11.40 -2.39 4.97
CA GLU A 246 10.73 -3.55 5.57
C GLU A 246 9.75 -4.20 4.59
N LEU A 247 8.92 -3.40 3.92
CA LEU A 247 7.97 -3.90 2.93
C LEU A 247 8.68 -4.53 1.72
N ILE A 248 9.74 -3.91 1.19
CA ILE A 248 10.49 -4.47 0.06
C ILE A 248 11.07 -5.84 0.43
N VAL A 249 11.74 -5.93 1.59
CA VAL A 249 12.33 -7.17 2.09
C VAL A 249 11.26 -8.22 2.35
N PHE A 250 10.14 -7.80 2.95
CA PHE A 250 8.98 -8.64 3.17
C PHE A 250 8.48 -9.24 1.85
N ILE A 251 8.24 -8.42 0.81
CA ILE A 251 7.74 -8.90 -0.48
C ILE A 251 8.74 -9.84 -1.15
N LEU A 252 10.02 -9.49 -1.20
CA LEU A 252 11.06 -10.33 -1.79
C LEU A 252 11.17 -11.68 -1.08
N ASN A 253 11.11 -11.69 0.26
CA ASN A 253 11.13 -12.92 1.02
C ASN A 253 9.92 -13.82 0.73
N HIS A 254 8.73 -13.24 0.55
CA HIS A 254 7.53 -13.98 0.17
C HIS A 254 7.62 -14.58 -1.24
N LEU A 255 8.28 -13.89 -2.17
CA LEU A 255 8.52 -14.40 -3.54
C LEU A 255 9.56 -15.52 -3.56
N ILE A 256 10.62 -15.43 -2.75
CA ILE A 256 11.64 -16.47 -2.62
C ILE A 256 11.08 -17.71 -1.92
N SER A 257 10.27 -17.50 -0.87
CA SER A 257 9.66 -18.58 -0.10
C SER A 257 8.53 -19.30 -0.83
N ALA A 258 7.98 -18.72 -1.90
CA ALA A 258 7.01 -19.37 -2.76
C ALA A 258 7.73 -20.48 -3.54
N ALA A 259 7.64 -21.72 -3.05
CA ALA A 259 8.41 -22.85 -3.55
C ALA A 259 8.19 -23.12 -5.05
N ASP A 260 9.25 -23.64 -5.69
CA ASP A 260 9.39 -24.02 -7.10
C ASP A 260 9.06 -22.90 -8.13
N PRO A 261 10.08 -22.37 -8.81
CA PRO A 261 9.87 -21.42 -9.87
C PRO A 261 8.86 -21.85 -10.96
N GLU A 262 8.85 -23.13 -11.30
CA GLU A 262 7.96 -23.68 -12.33
C GLU A 262 6.51 -23.74 -11.84
N LEU A 263 6.31 -24.06 -10.56
CA LEU A 263 4.99 -24.16 -9.95
C LEU A 263 4.34 -22.79 -9.77
N PHE A 264 5.10 -21.76 -9.44
CA PHE A 264 4.60 -20.38 -9.35
C PHE A 264 4.06 -19.88 -10.71
N ASP A 265 4.81 -20.11 -11.79
CA ASP A 265 4.40 -19.67 -13.12
C ASP A 265 3.21 -20.50 -13.63
N LEU A 266 3.14 -21.79 -13.31
CA LEU A 266 1.99 -22.65 -13.60
C LEU A 266 0.73 -22.21 -12.84
N THR A 267 0.89 -21.83 -11.57
CA THR A 267 -0.16 -21.34 -10.69
C THR A 267 -0.76 -20.03 -11.21
N LEU A 268 0.04 -19.17 -11.83
CA LEU A 268 -0.44 -17.89 -12.36
C LEU A 268 -0.97 -17.98 -13.80
N ARG A 269 -0.75 -19.09 -14.50
CA ARG A 269 -1.14 -19.28 -15.91
C ARG A 269 -2.62 -19.66 -16.05
N ARG A 270 -3.47 -18.69 -16.42
CA ARG A 270 -4.89 -18.93 -16.72
C ARG A 270 -5.09 -19.71 -18.05
N PRO A 271 -5.97 -20.73 -18.11
CA PRO A 271 -6.47 -21.26 -19.37
C PRO A 271 -7.37 -20.22 -20.08
N GLY A 272 -7.01 -19.79 -21.30
CA GLY A 272 -7.92 -19.07 -22.21
C GLY A 272 -7.89 -17.54 -22.22
N GLN A 273 -6.99 -16.85 -21.50
CA GLN A 273 -6.78 -15.40 -21.65
C GLN A 273 -5.42 -15.08 -22.29
N PHE A 274 -5.44 -14.34 -23.41
CA PHE A 274 -4.27 -13.89 -24.18
C PHE A 274 -3.74 -12.50 -23.78
N THR A 275 -4.21 -11.93 -22.67
CA THR A 275 -3.80 -10.59 -22.22
C THR A 275 -2.67 -10.69 -21.20
N GLU A 276 -1.48 -10.17 -21.56
CA GLU A 276 -0.24 -10.02 -20.77
C GLU A 276 0.05 -11.17 -19.79
N LYS A 277 0.97 -12.08 -20.17
CA LYS A 277 1.45 -13.16 -19.29
C LYS A 277 1.74 -12.62 -17.88
N VAL A 278 0.91 -12.98 -16.91
CA VAL A 278 1.17 -12.79 -15.48
C VAL A 278 2.54 -13.40 -15.20
N ASN A 279 3.49 -12.58 -14.76
CA ASN A 279 4.87 -12.98 -14.55
C ASN A 279 5.46 -12.29 -13.31
N ARG A 280 6.55 -12.84 -12.79
CA ARG A 280 7.27 -12.31 -11.61
C ARG A 280 7.74 -10.88 -11.81
N GLY A 281 8.09 -10.50 -13.03
CA GLY A 281 8.48 -9.15 -13.39
C GLY A 281 7.42 -8.10 -13.07
N MET A 282 6.13 -8.46 -12.99
CA MET A 282 5.07 -7.52 -12.65
C MET A 282 5.20 -6.93 -11.24
N ILE A 283 5.69 -7.72 -10.27
CA ILE A 283 5.95 -7.27 -8.90
C ILE A 283 7.41 -6.86 -8.70
N LEU A 284 8.37 -7.54 -9.36
CA LEU A 284 9.78 -7.17 -9.24
C LEU A 284 10.07 -5.79 -9.85
N ALA A 285 9.42 -5.44 -10.96
CA ALA A 285 9.63 -4.15 -11.61
C ALA A 285 9.32 -2.95 -10.70
N PRO A 286 8.15 -2.84 -10.03
CA PRO A 286 7.91 -1.74 -9.10
C PRO A 286 8.87 -1.74 -7.91
N LEU A 287 9.33 -2.89 -7.41
CA LEU A 287 10.32 -2.94 -6.32
C LEU A 287 11.68 -2.37 -6.75
N ALA A 288 12.19 -2.81 -7.90
CA ALA A 288 13.39 -2.24 -8.51
C ALA A 288 13.23 -0.73 -8.74
N GLY A 289 12.09 -0.32 -9.28
CA GLY A 289 11.77 1.07 -9.53
C GLY A 289 11.74 1.93 -8.27
N ILE A 290 11.14 1.43 -7.18
CA ILE A 290 11.14 2.10 -5.87
C ILE A 290 12.57 2.40 -5.41
N VAL A 291 13.45 1.39 -5.41
CA VAL A 291 14.85 1.55 -4.97
C VAL A 291 15.57 2.56 -5.87
N LEU A 292 15.43 2.41 -7.19
CA LEU A 292 16.04 3.32 -8.16
C LEU A 292 15.55 4.76 -8.02
N ASN A 293 14.26 4.98 -7.82
CA ASN A 293 13.68 6.32 -7.62
C ASN A 293 14.30 7.02 -6.41
N LEU A 294 14.50 6.30 -5.31
CA LEU A 294 15.12 6.85 -4.10
C LEU A 294 16.60 7.13 -4.31
N LEU A 295 17.33 6.24 -5.00
CA LEU A 295 18.75 6.43 -5.33
C LEU A 295 18.97 7.62 -6.29
N ASP A 296 18.08 7.81 -7.25
CA ASP A 296 18.15 8.97 -8.16
C ASP A 296 17.82 10.26 -7.40
N ALA A 297 16.77 10.25 -6.58
CA ALA A 297 16.37 11.40 -5.79
C ALA A 297 17.43 11.81 -4.75
N SER A 298 18.15 10.86 -4.14
CA SER A 298 19.22 11.16 -3.19
C SER A 298 20.44 11.80 -3.88
N ARG A 299 20.75 11.37 -5.12
CA ARG A 299 21.84 11.94 -5.93
C ARG A 299 21.54 13.37 -6.40
N GLU A 300 20.31 13.65 -6.82
CA GLU A 300 19.91 14.96 -7.32
C GLU A 300 19.92 16.05 -6.24
N ARG A 301 19.75 15.67 -4.97
CA ARG A 301 19.43 16.61 -3.88
C ARG A 301 20.64 17.04 -3.02
N GLY A 302 21.84 16.50 -3.27
CA GLY A 302 23.09 16.92 -2.62
C GLY A 302 23.22 16.54 -1.13
N CYS A 303 24.32 16.97 -0.49
CA CYS A 303 24.76 16.59 0.87
C CYS A 303 23.97 17.31 2.00
N GLY A 304 22.64 17.22 1.98
CA GLY A 304 21.79 17.60 3.11
C GLY A 304 21.59 16.45 4.10
N GLU A 305 20.99 16.73 5.27
CA GLU A 305 20.49 15.71 6.20
C GLU A 305 19.37 14.90 5.52
N GLN A 306 19.78 13.82 4.86
CA GLN A 306 18.88 12.86 4.22
C GLN A 306 19.02 11.51 4.92
N ASN A 307 17.93 10.77 4.95
CA ASN A 307 17.96 9.40 5.44
C ASN A 307 18.85 8.54 4.52
N ASP A 308 19.85 7.88 5.12
CA ASP A 308 20.73 6.98 4.40
C ASP A 308 20.01 5.65 4.12
N ILE A 309 19.69 5.44 2.85
CA ILE A 309 18.98 4.25 2.37
C ILE A 309 19.78 2.99 2.69
N VAL A 310 21.11 2.99 2.46
CA VAL A 310 21.95 1.80 2.68
C VAL A 310 22.01 1.48 4.18
N ALA A 311 22.21 2.51 5.01
CA ALA A 311 22.24 2.34 6.47
C ALA A 311 20.92 1.82 7.03
N ILE A 312 19.77 2.22 6.48
CA ILE A 312 18.47 1.72 6.93
C ILE A 312 18.30 0.23 6.59
N PHE A 313 18.64 -0.19 5.36
CA PHE A 313 18.65 -1.62 5.02
C PHE A 313 19.62 -2.40 5.93
N ALA A 314 20.82 -1.88 6.16
CA ALA A 314 21.80 -2.52 7.04
C ALA A 314 21.40 -2.52 8.53
N SER A 315 20.53 -1.61 8.95
CA SER A 315 20.02 -1.59 10.34
C SER A 315 19.04 -2.72 10.65
N MET A 316 18.60 -3.46 9.62
CA MET A 316 17.66 -4.56 9.77
C MET A 316 18.40 -5.85 10.18
N ASP A 317 17.89 -6.58 11.17
CA ASP A 317 18.45 -7.85 11.66
C ASP A 317 18.18 -9.05 10.72
N CYS A 318 18.29 -8.85 9.40
CA CYS A 318 18.01 -9.87 8.38
C CYS A 318 18.87 -9.72 7.12
N ALA A 319 20.17 -9.44 7.30
CA ALA A 319 21.12 -9.22 6.21
C ALA A 319 21.07 -10.31 5.11
N ASP A 320 21.05 -11.60 5.48
CA ASP A 320 20.97 -12.70 4.52
C ASP A 320 19.71 -12.64 3.64
N THR A 321 18.55 -12.36 4.24
CA THR A 321 17.28 -12.23 3.52
C THR A 321 17.32 -11.05 2.54
N ILE A 322 17.94 -9.94 2.95
CA ILE A 322 18.12 -8.76 2.11
C ILE A 322 18.99 -9.12 0.90
N LEU A 323 20.17 -9.72 1.14
CA LEU A 323 21.11 -10.07 0.08
C LEU A 323 20.52 -11.08 -0.91
N CYS A 324 19.87 -12.14 -0.42
CA CYS A 324 19.15 -13.09 -1.27
C CYS A 324 18.02 -12.42 -2.06
N GLY A 325 17.29 -11.49 -1.44
CA GLY A 325 16.23 -10.69 -2.08
C GLY A 325 16.74 -9.88 -3.26
N PHE A 326 17.83 -9.13 -3.06
CA PHE A 326 18.44 -8.33 -4.12
C PHE A 326 19.11 -9.18 -5.18
N GLN A 327 19.71 -10.32 -4.82
CA GLN A 327 20.22 -11.29 -5.79
C GLN A 327 19.09 -11.81 -6.69
N TYR A 328 17.95 -12.22 -6.12
CA TYR A 328 16.78 -12.65 -6.87
C TYR A 328 16.25 -11.56 -7.83
N LEU A 329 16.30 -10.28 -7.41
CA LEU A 329 15.92 -9.15 -8.24
C LEU A 329 16.89 -8.92 -9.43
N LEU A 330 18.19 -9.09 -9.20
CA LEU A 330 19.24 -8.90 -10.20
C LEU A 330 19.31 -10.03 -11.22
N GLU A 331 19.08 -11.27 -10.79
CA GLU A 331 19.10 -12.47 -11.64
C GLU A 331 17.86 -12.60 -12.55
N TYR A 332 16.83 -11.77 -12.33
CA TYR A 332 15.65 -11.77 -13.18
C TYR A 332 15.97 -11.36 -14.62
N ASP A 333 15.38 -12.05 -15.61
CA ASP A 333 15.55 -11.74 -17.03
C ASP A 333 14.81 -10.45 -17.42
N TRP A 334 15.47 -9.31 -17.16
CA TRP A 334 14.99 -7.98 -17.53
C TRP A 334 14.98 -7.76 -19.05
N ALA A 335 15.83 -8.47 -19.81
CA ALA A 335 15.93 -8.28 -21.26
C ALA A 335 14.62 -8.63 -21.97
N GLY A 336 13.91 -9.66 -21.48
CA GLY A 336 12.58 -10.03 -21.97
C GLY A 336 11.46 -9.05 -21.59
N SER A 337 11.66 -8.20 -20.58
CA SER A 337 10.65 -7.27 -20.04
C SER A 337 10.73 -5.86 -20.63
N PHE A 338 11.89 -5.47 -21.16
CA PHE A 338 12.12 -4.13 -21.73
C PHE A 338 12.29 -4.18 -23.25
N ARG A 339 11.88 -3.11 -23.94
CA ARG A 339 12.31 -2.86 -25.33
C ARG A 339 13.40 -1.78 -25.33
N GLY A 340 14.63 -2.17 -25.63
CA GLY A 340 15.81 -1.30 -25.74
C GLY A 340 16.74 -1.33 -24.53
N ASP A 341 17.89 -0.66 -24.62
CA ASP A 341 19.04 -0.80 -23.70
C ASP A 341 18.98 0.08 -22.44
N ASP A 342 17.94 0.91 -22.28
CA ASP A 342 17.75 1.81 -21.11
C ASP A 342 17.76 1.08 -19.75
N HIS A 343 17.50 -0.24 -19.76
CA HIS A 343 17.48 -1.08 -18.56
C HIS A 343 18.88 -1.41 -18.04
N LEU A 344 19.92 -1.44 -18.89
CA LEU A 344 21.28 -1.82 -18.49
C LEU A 344 21.89 -0.84 -17.50
N GLY A 345 21.72 0.47 -17.73
CA GLY A 345 22.23 1.50 -16.82
C GLY A 345 21.56 1.46 -15.44
N LYS A 346 20.26 1.14 -15.42
CA LYS A 346 19.49 0.99 -14.18
C LYS A 346 19.84 -0.30 -13.43
N LEU A 347 20.07 -1.39 -14.15
CA LEU A 347 20.53 -2.64 -13.57
C LEU A 347 21.92 -2.46 -12.92
N ALA A 348 22.85 -1.81 -13.60
CA ALA A 348 24.17 -1.49 -13.04
C ALA A 348 24.08 -0.62 -11.76
N GLN A 349 23.09 0.27 -11.66
CA GLN A 349 22.84 1.05 -10.45
C GLN A 349 22.32 0.18 -9.29
N LEU A 350 21.43 -0.78 -9.56
CA LEU A 350 20.98 -1.77 -8.58
C LEU A 350 22.11 -2.71 -8.15
N GLU A 351 22.96 -3.15 -9.07
CA GLU A 351 24.15 -3.96 -8.78
C GLU A 351 25.10 -3.22 -7.83
N LYS A 352 25.39 -1.95 -8.14
CA LYS A 352 26.21 -1.10 -7.26
C LYS A 352 25.58 -0.95 -5.88
N PHE A 353 24.26 -0.77 -5.80
CA PHE A 353 23.56 -0.69 -4.52
C PHE A 353 23.66 -2.00 -3.74
N SER A 354 23.46 -3.14 -4.40
CA SER A 354 23.63 -4.47 -3.81
C SER A 354 25.06 -4.68 -3.28
N SER A 355 26.09 -4.25 -4.02
CA SER A 355 27.49 -4.29 -3.53
C SER A 355 27.70 -3.45 -2.27
N LEU A 356 27.06 -2.28 -2.16
CA LEU A 356 27.14 -1.47 -0.94
C LEU A 356 26.49 -2.16 0.26
N LEU A 357 25.35 -2.83 0.04
CA LEU A 357 24.69 -3.62 1.09
C LEU A 357 25.59 -4.77 1.57
N ILE A 358 26.25 -5.49 0.65
CA ILE A 358 27.21 -6.55 0.98
C ILE A 358 28.35 -5.99 1.83
N CYS A 359 29.01 -4.93 1.38
CA CYS A 359 30.11 -4.31 2.12
C CYS A 359 29.68 -3.85 3.53
N GLN A 360 28.47 -3.29 3.66
CA GLN A 360 27.98 -2.84 4.97
C GLN A 360 27.63 -4.00 5.90
N ALA A 361 27.08 -5.09 5.37
CA ALA A 361 26.83 -6.32 6.13
C ALA A 361 28.14 -6.94 6.65
N GLU A 362 29.17 -7.02 5.80
CA GLU A 362 30.51 -7.51 6.19
C GLU A 362 31.15 -6.66 7.30
N LEU A 363 31.02 -5.33 7.20
CA LEU A 363 31.53 -4.40 8.21
C LEU A 363 30.82 -4.57 9.56
N GLN A 364 29.49 -4.73 9.55
CA GLN A 364 28.72 -4.98 10.77
C GLN A 364 29.06 -6.34 11.38
N GLU A 365 29.25 -7.37 10.56
CA GLU A 365 29.65 -8.69 11.06
C GLU A 365 31.08 -8.66 11.63
N GLY A 366 32.00 -7.94 10.98
CA GLY A 366 33.33 -7.67 11.48
C GLY A 366 33.30 -6.93 12.83
N GLN A 367 32.47 -5.89 12.97
CA GLN A 367 32.25 -5.20 14.24
C GLN A 367 31.64 -6.11 15.31
N LYS A 368 30.64 -6.94 14.97
CA LYS A 368 30.06 -7.92 15.89
C LYS A 368 31.11 -8.94 16.36
N ARG A 369 32.00 -9.40 15.49
CA ARG A 369 33.10 -10.31 15.84
C ARG A 369 34.17 -9.64 16.71
N ILE A 370 34.46 -8.36 16.49
CA ILE A 370 35.39 -7.58 17.32
C ILE A 370 34.79 -7.33 18.71
N CYS A 371 33.51 -6.95 18.80
CA CYS A 371 32.81 -6.75 20.07
C CYS A 371 32.57 -8.06 20.83
N GLN A 372 32.33 -9.18 20.13
CA GLN A 372 32.24 -10.51 20.76
C GLN A 372 33.60 -11.04 21.24
N GLY A 373 34.72 -10.52 20.72
CA GLY A 373 36.06 -10.82 21.22
C GLY A 373 36.42 -10.09 22.52
N GLU A 374 35.64 -9.07 22.91
CA GLU A 374 35.87 -8.25 24.11
C GLU A 374 34.76 -8.35 25.17
N SER A 375 33.70 -9.13 24.95
CA SER A 375 32.58 -9.30 25.91
C SER A 375 32.52 -10.69 26.56
N ASP A 376 33.57 -11.03 27.31
CA ASP A 376 33.41 -11.81 28.56
C ASP A 376 33.37 -10.85 29.77
N ALA A 377 32.96 -9.60 29.54
CA ALA A 377 32.96 -8.52 30.51
C ALA A 377 31.53 -8.17 30.95
N ASP A 378 31.16 -8.82 32.05
CA ASP A 378 30.41 -8.28 33.18
C ASP A 378 28.89 -8.06 33.03
N ASP A 379 28.14 -9.13 33.32
CA ASP A 379 26.71 -9.13 33.74
C ASP A 379 26.48 -8.40 35.10
N GLY A 380 27.44 -7.56 35.48
CA GLY A 380 27.56 -6.81 36.71
C GLY A 380 27.46 -5.30 36.53
N MET A 381 27.19 -4.75 35.34
CA MET A 381 27.09 -3.28 35.14
C MET A 381 25.67 -2.72 35.19
N CYS A 382 25.50 -1.59 35.90
CA CYS A 382 24.21 -0.95 36.14
C CYS A 382 23.59 -0.36 34.85
N CYS A 383 22.37 -0.79 34.50
CA CYS A 383 21.66 -0.39 33.28
C CYS A 383 21.26 1.10 33.21
N ILE A 384 21.45 1.87 34.29
CA ILE A 384 21.11 3.30 34.36
C ILE A 384 22.34 4.17 34.11
N CYS A 385 23.49 3.81 34.68
CA CYS A 385 24.69 4.63 34.59
C CYS A 385 25.77 4.04 33.69
N TYR A 386 25.66 2.77 33.26
CA TYR A 386 26.61 2.06 32.42
C TYR A 386 28.07 2.09 32.93
N ALA A 387 28.27 2.36 34.23
CA ALA A 387 29.58 2.68 34.80
C ALA A 387 29.87 2.06 36.16
N CYS A 388 28.90 1.45 36.85
CA CYS A 388 29.07 0.97 38.22
C CYS A 388 28.56 -0.45 38.42
N GLU A 389 29.27 -1.23 39.24
CA GLU A 389 28.97 -2.64 39.56
C GLU A 389 27.71 -2.81 40.43
N VAL A 390 26.83 -3.70 40.01
CA VAL A 390 25.47 -3.87 40.50
C VAL A 390 25.43 -4.64 41.83
N ASN A 391 24.66 -4.18 42.83
CA ASN A 391 24.62 -4.79 44.16
C ASN A 391 23.21 -4.97 44.77
N ALA A 392 22.15 -4.78 43.97
CA ALA A 392 20.77 -5.01 44.38
C ALA A 392 19.92 -5.58 43.24
N GLU A 393 18.98 -6.47 43.54
CA GLU A 393 18.06 -7.11 42.59
C GLU A 393 16.61 -6.80 42.97
N PHE A 394 15.80 -6.33 42.01
CA PHE A 394 14.37 -6.09 42.19
C PHE A 394 13.56 -7.34 41.85
N VAL A 395 12.84 -7.89 42.82
CA VAL A 395 11.90 -9.01 42.62
C VAL A 395 10.48 -8.43 42.41
N PRO A 396 9.69 -8.90 41.40
CA PRO A 396 9.84 -10.14 40.64
C PRO A 396 10.48 -10.01 39.25
N CYS A 397 10.86 -8.81 38.81
CA CYS A 397 11.39 -8.59 37.45
C CYS A 397 12.89 -8.89 37.29
N SER A 398 13.59 -9.29 38.36
CA SER A 398 15.01 -9.66 38.42
C SER A 398 15.99 -8.65 37.80
N HIS A 399 15.59 -7.39 37.69
CA HIS A 399 16.47 -6.32 37.23
C HIS A 399 17.49 -5.98 38.33
N LYS A 400 18.77 -5.93 37.95
CA LYS A 400 19.88 -5.65 38.87
C LYS A 400 20.28 -4.16 38.76
N LEU A 401 20.36 -3.41 39.88
CA LEU A 401 20.76 -1.99 39.96
C LEU A 401 21.70 -1.65 41.15
N LEU A 402 22.24 -0.42 41.18
CA LEU A 402 23.08 0.09 42.27
C LEU A 402 22.25 0.56 43.48
N GLY A 403 22.36 -0.11 44.62
CA GLY A 403 21.60 0.15 45.86
C GLY A 403 21.93 1.45 46.61
N ARG A 404 22.74 2.36 46.04
CA ARG A 404 23.16 3.63 46.67
C ARG A 404 22.72 4.90 45.93
N MET A 405 21.78 4.82 45.01
CA MET A 405 21.09 6.02 44.51
C MET A 405 20.20 6.59 45.61
N GLN A 406 20.77 7.52 46.37
CA GLN A 406 20.04 8.36 47.32
C GLN A 406 19.18 9.33 46.50
N MET A 407 17.90 9.00 46.33
CA MET A 407 16.92 9.84 45.63
C MET A 407 16.82 11.21 46.34
N PRO A 408 17.07 12.35 45.66
CA PRO A 408 16.40 13.58 46.04
C PRO A 408 15.00 13.53 45.41
N HIS A 409 13.97 13.77 46.22
CA HIS A 409 12.55 13.89 45.90
C HIS A 409 11.66 12.69 46.28
N GLU A 410 10.94 12.88 47.39
CA GLU A 410 9.63 12.29 47.65
C GLU A 410 8.72 12.50 46.43
N VAL A 411 8.37 11.43 45.73
CA VAL A 411 7.19 11.37 44.87
C VAL A 411 6.54 10.01 45.08
N SER A 412 5.42 10.04 45.79
CA SER A 412 4.40 9.00 45.78
C SER A 412 3.94 8.76 44.33
N HIS A 413 4.06 7.51 43.88
CA HIS A 413 3.89 6.99 42.50
C HIS A 413 5.14 7.07 41.61
N CYS A 414 5.86 5.95 41.56
CA CYS A 414 6.98 5.72 40.68
C CYS A 414 6.54 4.76 39.55
N SER A 415 6.31 5.31 38.36
CA SER A 415 6.06 4.55 37.12
C SER A 415 7.32 4.68 36.25
N TYR A 416 8.19 3.67 36.26
CA TYR A 416 9.37 3.62 35.37
C TYR A 416 9.06 2.87 34.06
N PRO A 417 9.73 3.19 32.93
CA PRO A 417 9.24 2.85 31.58
C PRO A 417 9.50 1.42 31.09
N VAL A 418 10.14 0.56 31.91
CA VAL A 418 10.66 -0.75 31.44
C VAL A 418 9.92 -1.95 32.05
N CYS A 419 9.01 -1.73 32.99
CA CYS A 419 8.13 -2.78 33.50
C CYS A 419 6.71 -2.22 33.64
N MET A 420 5.90 -2.34 32.59
CA MET A 420 4.46 -2.24 32.69
C MET A 420 3.87 -3.63 32.56
N ASP A 421 3.80 -4.34 33.69
CA ASP A 421 2.83 -5.42 33.89
C ASP A 421 2.23 -5.22 35.28
N ASP A 422 1.05 -4.62 35.30
CA ASP A 422 0.16 -4.60 36.46
C ASP A 422 -0.30 -6.04 36.72
N HIS A 423 -0.07 -6.62 37.90
CA HIS A 423 -1.07 -7.46 38.59
C HIS A 423 -0.71 -7.79 40.05
N VAL A 424 -1.51 -7.20 40.94
CA VAL A 424 -2.16 -7.73 42.16
C VAL A 424 -1.65 -9.07 42.74
N ILE A 425 -1.16 -8.97 43.97
CA ILE A 425 -0.75 -10.01 44.92
C ILE A 425 -1.89 -11.00 45.26
N PRO A 426 -1.70 -12.34 45.25
CA PRO A 426 -2.65 -13.27 45.86
C PRO A 426 -2.32 -13.46 47.36
N ARG A 427 -3.23 -13.01 48.24
CA ARG A 427 -3.29 -13.48 49.63
C ARG A 427 -4.34 -14.58 49.73
N THR A 428 -3.95 -15.80 50.10
CA THR A 428 -4.86 -16.81 50.65
C THR A 428 -4.89 -16.68 52.18
N PRO A 429 -6.05 -16.87 52.86
CA PRO A 429 -6.45 -18.22 53.28
C PRO A 429 -7.97 -18.54 53.40
N CYS A 430 -8.26 -19.85 53.34
CA CYS A 430 -9.30 -20.66 54.02
C CYS A 430 -10.84 -20.47 53.84
N ARG A 431 -11.46 -21.56 53.34
CA ARG A 431 -12.73 -22.24 53.70
C ARG A 431 -14.13 -21.60 53.41
N SER A 432 -14.80 -22.28 52.46
CA SER A 432 -16.14 -22.91 52.54
C SER A 432 -17.40 -22.23 51.93
N LYS A 433 -18.10 -23.07 51.14
CA LYS A 433 -19.55 -23.14 50.83
C LYS A 433 -20.19 -22.28 49.70
N ARG A 434 -20.53 -23.05 48.64
CA ARG A 434 -21.73 -23.05 47.76
C ARG A 434 -21.90 -21.99 46.64
N PRO A 435 -22.57 -22.37 45.53
CA PRO A 435 -22.47 -21.68 44.24
C PRO A 435 -23.64 -20.73 43.98
N ARG A 436 -23.41 -19.69 43.18
CA ARG A 436 -24.45 -19.00 42.42
C ARG A 436 -23.96 -18.71 41.00
N HIS A 437 -24.76 -19.16 40.04
CA HIS A 437 -24.80 -18.73 38.65
C HIS A 437 -24.84 -17.22 38.52
N TYR A 438 -24.16 -16.66 37.51
CA TYR A 438 -24.72 -15.67 36.58
C TYR A 438 -23.87 -15.62 35.29
N ASP A 439 -24.58 -15.58 34.16
CA ASP A 439 -24.13 -15.45 32.79
C ASP A 439 -23.45 -14.11 32.48
N LEU A 440 -22.50 -14.10 31.53
CA LEU A 440 -22.16 -12.91 30.74
C LEU A 440 -21.74 -13.29 29.30
N ASP A 441 -22.53 -12.76 28.36
CA ASP A 441 -22.22 -12.41 26.97
C ASP A 441 -20.80 -11.80 26.83
N GLY A 442 -20.05 -11.92 25.74
CA GLY A 442 -20.42 -12.05 24.34
C GLY A 442 -19.70 -10.96 23.52
N SER A 443 -18.46 -11.28 23.09
CA SER A 443 -17.75 -10.82 21.89
C SER A 443 -17.60 -9.31 21.57
N SER A 444 -16.34 -8.84 21.56
CA SER A 444 -15.87 -7.73 20.73
C SER A 444 -14.56 -8.11 20.02
N GLU A 445 -14.65 -8.92 18.97
CA GLU A 445 -13.55 -9.17 18.02
C GLU A 445 -14.09 -9.20 16.58
N ASP A 446 -13.26 -8.75 15.63
CA ASP A 446 -13.39 -8.89 14.17
C ASP A 446 -14.45 -8.06 13.39
N GLN A 447 -14.21 -6.76 13.21
CA GLN A 447 -14.85 -5.97 12.13
C GLN A 447 -13.88 -5.54 11.02
N THR A 448 -12.57 -5.51 11.26
CA THR A 448 -11.55 -5.09 10.28
C THR A 448 -11.26 -6.13 9.20
N THR A 449 -11.40 -7.41 9.54
CA THR A 449 -11.04 -8.54 8.68
C THR A 449 -12.21 -8.91 7.74
N LEU A 450 -13.45 -8.85 8.24
CA LEU A 450 -14.67 -9.18 7.49
C LEU A 450 -14.90 -8.30 6.25
N GLY A 451 -14.60 -7.00 6.33
CA GLY A 451 -14.81 -6.07 5.21
C GLY A 451 -13.98 -6.43 3.97
N ARG A 452 -12.73 -6.88 4.18
CA ARG A 452 -11.80 -7.24 3.10
C ARG A 452 -12.13 -8.59 2.45
N PHE A 453 -12.57 -9.57 3.25
CA PHE A 453 -13.02 -10.87 2.73
C PHE A 453 -14.29 -10.76 1.87
N SER A 454 -15.21 -9.85 2.21
CA SER A 454 -16.45 -9.65 1.43
C SER A 454 -16.19 -9.15 0.00
N LEU A 455 -15.11 -8.40 -0.22
CA LEU A 455 -14.75 -7.84 -1.54
C LEU A 455 -14.09 -8.87 -2.45
N LEU A 456 -13.23 -9.75 -1.91
CA LEU A 456 -12.65 -10.86 -2.69
C LEU A 456 -13.71 -11.88 -3.11
N GLY A 457 -14.72 -12.13 -2.27
CA GLY A 457 -15.85 -13.01 -2.61
C GLY A 457 -16.77 -12.49 -3.73
N ARG A 458 -16.69 -11.19 -4.08
CA ARG A 458 -17.42 -10.61 -5.22
C ARG A 458 -16.56 -10.48 -6.49
N LEU A 459 -15.24 -10.61 -6.38
CA LEU A 459 -14.28 -10.49 -7.49
C LEU A 459 -13.75 -11.84 -8.00
N ALA A 460 -13.85 -12.90 -7.20
CA ALA A 460 -13.64 -14.30 -7.58
C ALA A 460 -14.92 -14.92 -8.17
#